data_AF-A0A7X8X3H6-F1
#
_entry.id   AF-A0A7X8X3H6-F1
#
_cell.length_a   1.000
_cell.length_b   1.000
_cell.length_c   1.000
_cell.angle_alpha   90.00
_cell.angle_beta   90.00
_cell.angle_gamma   90.00
#
_symmetry.space_group_name_H-M   'P 1'
#
loop_
_entity.id
_entity.type
_entity.pdbx_description
1 polymer ?
#
loop_
_entity_poly.entity_id
_entity_poly.type
_entity_poly.pdbx_seq_one_letter_code
_entity_poly.pdbx_strand_id
1 'polypeptide(L)' 'MKILVLNSGSSSLKYQLFDMMNEEVMAKGLVERIGLEGALLTHRPANKEKQVIYADIPNHSV' A
#
# COMPACT_ATOMS: atom_id res chain seq x y z
N MET A 1 -7.97 -7.56 16.50
CA MET A 1 -7.62 -8.36 15.29
C MET A 1 -7.16 -7.40 14.23
N LYS A 2 -6.09 -7.69 13.48
CA LYS A 2 -5.63 -6.81 12.39
C LYS A 2 -5.99 -7.41 11.04
N ILE A 3 -6.63 -6.64 10.16
CA ILE A 3 -7.03 -7.08 8.82
C ILE A 3 -6.32 -6.22 7.77
N LEU A 4 -5.59 -6.86 6.86
CA LEU A 4 -5.03 -6.22 5.68
C LEU A 4 -5.98 -6.44 4.50
N VAL A 5 -6.52 -5.37 3.96
CA VAL A 5 -7.36 -5.40 2.76
C VAL A 5 -6.52 -4.96 1.57
N LEU A 6 -6.54 -5.76 0.50
CA LEU A 6 -5.84 -5.48 -0.75
C LEU A 6 -6.86 -5.27 -1.88
N ASN A 7 -6.61 -4.28 -2.73
CA ASN A 7 -7.27 -4.10 -4.01
C ASN A 7 -6.19 -4.03 -5.08
N SER A 8 -6.11 -5.10 -5.88
CA SER A 8 -5.09 -5.26 -6.91
C SER A 8 -5.65 -4.87 -8.27
N GLY A 9 -5.09 -3.82 -8.86
CA GLY A 9 -5.26 -3.51 -10.28
C GLY A 9 -4.16 -4.16 -11.13
N SER A 10 -4.23 -3.99 -12.45
CA SER A 10 -3.24 -4.57 -13.38
C SER A 10 -1.83 -3.98 -13.22
N SER A 11 -1.71 -2.71 -12.81
CA SER A 11 -0.43 -2.01 -12.61
C SER A 11 -0.36 -1.24 -11.29
N SER A 12 -1.26 -1.56 -10.35
CA SER A 12 -1.30 -0.94 -9.03
C SER A 12 -1.78 -1.91 -7.96
N LEU A 13 -1.43 -1.62 -6.71
CA LEU A 13 -1.94 -2.34 -5.55
C LEU A 13 -2.25 -1.33 -4.43
N LYS A 14 -3.54 -1.19 -4.12
CA LYS A 14 -4.02 -0.40 -2.97
C LYS A 14 -4.15 -1.30 -1.77
N TYR A 15 -3.82 -0.77 -0.59
CA TYR A 15 -4.04 -1.49 0.64
C TYR A 15 -4.46 -0.59 1.79
N GLN A 16 -5.16 -1.19 2.75
CA GLN A 16 -5.45 -0.62 4.05
C GLN A 16 -5.25 -1.68 5.13
N LEU A 17 -4.62 -1.29 6.24
CA LEU A 17 -4.51 -2.11 7.43
C LEU A 17 -5.49 -1.58 8.47
N PHE A 18 -6.43 -2.42 8.89
CA PHE A 18 -7.44 -2.11 9.91
C PHE A 18 -7.08 -2.74 11.25
N ASP A 19 -7.34 -2.00 12.34
CA ASP A 19 -7.57 -2.59 13.66
C ASP A 19 -9.08 -2.81 13.85
N MET A 20 -9.49 -4.07 13.84
CA MET A 20 -10.92 -4.42 13.96
C MET A 20 -11.42 -4.46 15.40
N MET A 21 -10.59 -4.09 16.39
CA MET A 21 -11.11 -3.87 17.75
C MET A 21 -11.94 -2.58 17.83
N ASN A 22 -11.63 -1.59 16.98
CA ASN A 22 -12.26 -0.27 16.93
C ASN A 22 -12.57 0.22 15.51
N GLU A 23 -12.42 -0.65 14.50
CA GLU A 23 -12.65 -0.35 13.07
C GLU A 23 -11.77 0.78 12.51
N GLU A 24 -10.61 1.03 13.11
CA GLU A 24 -9.72 2.11 12.70
C GLU A 24 -8.76 1.68 11.57
N VAL A 25 -8.48 2.59 10.65
CA VAL A 25 -7.44 2.41 9.63
C VAL A 25 -6.09 2.78 10.23
N MET A 26 -5.24 1.79 10.50
CA MET A 26 -3.89 1.97 11.02
C MET A 26 -2.93 2.55 9.97
N ALA A 27 -3.10 2.14 8.71
CA ALA A 27 -2.31 2.62 7.59
C ALA A 27 -3.02 2.39 6.26
N LYS A 28 -2.67 3.19 5.26
CA LYS A 28 -3.05 2.97 3.86
C LYS A 28 -1.85 3.14 2.96
N GLY A 29 -1.87 2.46 1.83
CA GLY A 29 -0.88 2.69 0.80
C GLY A 29 -1.33 2.32 -0.60
N LEU A 30 -0.51 2.74 -1.53
CA LEU A 30 -0.72 2.56 -2.95
C LEU A 30 0.65 2.31 -3.59
N VAL A 31 0.77 1.16 -4.24
CA VAL A 31 1.83 0.87 -5.19
C VAL A 31 1.34 1.26 -6.58
N GLU A 32 2.13 2.04 -7.30
CA GLU A 32 1.81 2.51 -8.65
C GLU A 32 2.89 2.06 -9.63
N ARG A 33 2.49 1.91 -10.90
CA ARG A 33 3.39 1.58 -12.01
C ARG A 33 4.13 0.25 -11.82
N ILE A 34 3.47 -0.76 -11.24
CA ILE A 34 4.02 -2.12 -11.14
C ILE A 34 4.31 -2.65 -12.55
N GLY A 35 5.50 -3.23 -12.74
CA GLY A 35 6.00 -3.72 -14.02
C GLY A 35 6.44 -2.63 -15.00
N LEU A 36 6.52 -1.37 -14.55
CA LEU A 36 6.91 -0.22 -15.36
C LEU A 36 8.04 0.56 -14.67
N GLU A 37 8.79 1.32 -15.47
CA GLU A 37 9.81 2.23 -14.95
C GLU A 37 9.19 3.24 -13.98
N GLY A 38 9.91 3.60 -12.91
CA GLY A 38 9.47 4.60 -11.94
C GLY A 38 8.35 4.12 -11.02
N ALA A 39 8.28 2.82 -10.76
CA ALA A 39 7.40 2.26 -9.75
C ALA A 39 7.67 2.90 -8.36
N LEU A 40 6.60 3.09 -7.62
CA LEU A 40 6.67 3.67 -6.28
C LEU A 40 5.60 3.12 -5.35
N LEU A 41 5.93 3.14 -4.07
CA LEU A 41 5.01 2.99 -2.97
C LEU A 41 4.78 4.35 -2.31
N THR A 42 3.52 4.79 -2.26
CA THR A 42 3.06 5.80 -1.31
C THR A 42 2.49 5.11 -0.08
N HIS A 43 3.10 5.30 1.08
CA HIS A 43 2.63 4.79 2.37
C HIS A 43 2.19 5.94 3.30
N ARG A 44 1.06 5.78 3.98
CA ARG A 44 0.50 6.75 4.93
C ARG A 44 0.01 6.04 6.19
N PRO A 45 0.82 5.98 7.25
CA PRO A 45 0.36 5.59 8.58
C PRO A 45 -0.65 6.62 9.12
N ALA A 46 -1.57 6.21 10.00
CA ALA A 46 -2.57 7.11 10.58
C ALA A 46 -1.95 8.31 11.33
N ASN A 47 -0.84 8.08 12.04
CA ASN A 47 -0.24 9.04 12.97
C ASN A 47 1.17 9.48 12.56
N LYS A 48 1.53 9.33 11.28
CA LYS A 48 2.85 9.73 10.76
C LYS A 48 2.72 10.37 9.39
N GLU A 49 3.78 11.06 8.98
CA GLU A 49 3.84 11.66 7.65
C GLU A 49 3.80 10.62 6.53
N LYS A 50 3.36 11.08 5.36
CA LYS A 50 3.40 10.32 4.11
C LYS A 50 4.85 9.98 3.77
N GLN A 51 5.09 8.72 3.43
CA GLN A 51 6.36 8.24 2.92
C GLN A 51 6.20 7.85 1.44
N VAL A 52 7.18 8.19 0.63
CA VAL A 52 7.28 7.79 -0.77
C VAL A 52 8.56 7.01 -0.94
N ILE A 53 8.44 5.80 -1.48
CA ILE A 53 9.55 4.89 -1.71
C ILE A 53 9.55 4.54 -3.19
N TYR A 54 10.62 4.91 -3.89
CA TYR A 54 10.86 4.45 -5.26
C TYR A 54 11.60 3.12 -5.20
N ALA A 55 11.12 2.14 -5.95
CA ALA A 55 11.71 0.82 -6.01
C ALA A 55 11.41 0.21 -7.38
N ASP A 56 12.27 -0.72 -7.83
CA ASP A 56 11.91 -1.59 -8.95
C ASP A 56 10.90 -2.64 -8.44
N ILE A 57 9.71 -2.64 -9.04
CA ILE A 57 8.60 -3.52 -8.63
C ILE A 57 8.12 -4.22 -9.91
N PRO A 58 8.76 -5.33 -10.30
CA PRO A 58 8.54 -5.96 -11.61
C PRO A 58 7.16 -6.62 -11.73
N ASN A 59 6.56 -7.03 -10.62
CA ASN A 59 5.25 -7.66 -10.57
C ASN A 59 4.64 -7.55 -9.16
N HIS A 60 3.44 -8.08 -8.95
CA HIS A 60 2.71 -8.05 -7.67
C HIS A 60 3.17 -9.07 -6.63
N SER A 61 4.10 -9.95 -6.99
CA SER A 61 4.63 -10.98 -6.10
C SER A 61 5.86 -10.47 -5.35
N VAL A 62 6.24 -11.20 -4.30
CA VAL A 62 7.44 -10.95 -3.49
C VAL A 62 8.65 -11.64 -4.12
#